data_AF-A0A7Y1ZL57-F1
#
_entry.id   AF-A0A7Y1ZL57-F1
#
_cell.length_a   1.000
_cell.length_b   1.000
_cell.length_c   1.000
_cell.angle_alpha   90.00
_cell.angle_beta   90.00
_cell.angle_gamma   90.00
#
_symmetry.space_group_name_H-M   'P 1'
#
loop_
_entity.id
_entity.type
_entity.pdbx_description
1 polymer ?
#
loop_
_entity_poly.entity_id
_entity_poly.type
_entity_poly.pdbx_seq_one_letter_code
_entity_poly.pdbx_strand_id
1 'polypeptide(L)'
;MLKPVIYALKRRVHNYPALYSVLFNLVTLNFEYFRLQFGKQHYPSSFGGLWTDRDDFYNKLRKRQFKGAINEGRFDQLQSWHTDGFVVLKGAIEPELIDTYSTELAALKAQNPSPLAVTSLSLPELVPYTPERVAQNLSVRTVDDYFHSEASRRVLFHRSIVEFLQIVFEAQPVLTQSLNFEMGSEQEVHQDTAFVTMTSPLKFAGVWIALEDVQPGSGELVYFPGSHRWPDYLF
;
A
#
# COMPACT_ATOMS: atom_id res chain seq x y z
N MET A 1 3.52 -30.40 39.73
CA MET A 1 2.67 -29.40 40.42
C MET A 1 2.45 -28.09 39.67
N LEU A 2 3.34 -27.64 38.76
CA LEU A 2 3.21 -26.34 38.07
C LEU A 2 2.24 -26.31 36.86
N LYS A 3 2.06 -27.42 36.15
CA LYS A 3 1.19 -27.48 34.95
C LYS A 3 -0.25 -26.99 35.19
N PRO A 4 -0.97 -27.41 36.25
CA PRO A 4 -2.34 -26.95 36.50
C PRO A 4 -2.42 -25.43 36.73
N VAL A 5 -1.43 -24.87 37.43
CA VAL A 5 -1.33 -23.44 37.71
C VAL A 5 -1.06 -22.65 36.42
N ILE A 6 -0.14 -23.14 35.57
CA ILE A 6 0.15 -22.54 34.26
C ILE A 6 -1.10 -22.55 33.37
N TYR A 7 -1.85 -23.65 33.32
CA TYR A 7 -3.09 -23.74 32.53
C TYR A 7 -4.23 -22.87 33.10
N ALA A 8 -4.31 -22.69 34.41
CA ALA A 8 -5.26 -21.78 35.04
C ALA A 8 -4.91 -20.31 34.73
N LEU A 9 -3.62 -19.95 34.80
CA LEU A 9 -3.14 -18.63 34.38
C LEU A 9 -3.39 -18.39 32.90
N LYS A 10 -3.04 -19.34 32.03
CA LYS A 10 -3.22 -19.23 30.58
C LYS A 10 -4.68 -19.03 30.19
N ARG A 11 -5.62 -19.72 30.87
CA ARG A 11 -7.08 -19.52 30.68
C ARG A 11 -7.55 -18.15 31.15
N ARG A 12 -7.07 -17.67 32.30
CA ARG A 12 -7.38 -16.29 32.74
C ARG A 12 -6.86 -15.27 31.73
N VAL A 13 -5.62 -15.42 31.27
CA VAL A 13 -5.05 -14.49 30.28
C VAL A 13 -5.83 -14.54 28.95
N HIS A 14 -6.21 -15.73 28.44
CA HIS A 14 -6.99 -15.86 27.21
C HIS A 14 -8.39 -15.22 27.30
N ASN A 15 -9.03 -15.28 28.47
CA ASN A 15 -10.39 -14.75 28.67
C ASN A 15 -10.42 -13.24 28.92
N TYR A 16 -9.26 -12.59 29.05
CA TYR A 16 -9.14 -11.15 29.20
C TYR A 16 -8.21 -10.60 28.10
N PRO A 17 -8.75 -10.23 26.92
CA PRO A 17 -7.96 -9.75 25.80
C PRO A 17 -7.01 -8.60 26.16
N ALA A 18 -7.45 -7.69 27.04
CA ALA A 18 -6.60 -6.61 27.56
C ALA A 18 -5.38 -7.12 28.35
N LEU A 19 -5.55 -8.16 29.18
CA LEU A 19 -4.47 -8.75 29.96
C LEU A 19 -3.49 -9.53 29.07
N TYR A 20 -4.00 -10.25 28.07
CA TYR A 20 -3.17 -10.91 27.06
C TYR A 20 -2.32 -9.89 26.31
N SER A 21 -2.93 -8.80 25.82
CA SER A 21 -2.22 -7.72 25.14
C SER A 21 -1.15 -7.11 26.04
N VAL A 22 -1.46 -6.72 27.28
CA VAL A 22 -0.47 -6.14 28.20
C VAL A 22 0.73 -7.07 28.43
N LEU A 23 0.47 -8.36 28.69
CA LEU A 23 1.53 -9.34 28.92
C LEU A 23 2.34 -9.63 27.64
N PHE A 24 1.68 -9.80 26.50
CA PHE A 24 2.36 -10.00 25.22
C PHE A 24 3.29 -8.83 24.90
N ASN A 25 2.84 -7.59 25.08
CA ASN A 25 3.66 -6.42 24.77
C ASN A 25 4.80 -6.20 25.76
N LEU A 26 4.59 -6.48 27.06
CA LEU A 26 5.67 -6.43 28.05
C LEU A 26 6.76 -7.47 27.75
N VAL A 27 6.36 -8.69 27.39
CA VAL A 27 7.29 -9.78 27.07
C VAL A 27 8.00 -9.55 25.73
N THR A 28 7.32 -8.96 24.75
CA THR A 28 7.90 -8.68 23.42
C THR A 28 8.58 -7.32 23.31
N LEU A 29 8.59 -6.51 24.38
CA LEU A 29 9.03 -5.11 24.35
C LEU A 29 8.38 -4.33 23.19
N ASN A 30 7.13 -4.65 22.85
CA ASN A 30 6.41 -4.07 21.73
C ASN A 30 5.80 -2.72 22.13
N PHE A 31 6.68 -1.73 22.34
CA PHE A 31 6.32 -0.37 22.71
C PHE A 31 5.47 0.33 21.63
N GLU A 32 5.63 -0.06 20.36
CA GLU A 32 4.76 0.36 19.24
C GLU A 32 3.30 0.01 19.53
N TYR A 33 3.01 -1.24 19.89
CA TYR A 33 1.63 -1.66 20.20
C TYR A 33 1.09 -0.96 21.45
N PHE A 34 1.89 -0.76 22.50
CA PHE A 34 1.46 0.03 23.66
C PHE A 34 1.08 1.46 23.28
N ARG A 35 1.92 2.12 22.47
CA ARG A 35 1.68 3.49 21.99
C ARG A 35 0.42 3.56 21.12
N LEU A 36 0.15 2.52 20.32
CA LEU A 36 -1.09 2.39 19.56
C LEU A 36 -2.31 2.27 20.50
N GLN A 37 -2.26 1.45 21.55
CA GLN A 37 -3.40 1.31 22.48
C GLN A 37 -3.76 2.62 23.18
N PHE A 38 -2.77 3.43 23.60
CA PHE A 38 -3.02 4.75 24.18
C PHE A 38 -3.37 5.81 23.13
N GLY A 39 -2.91 5.63 21.89
CA GLY A 39 -3.15 6.54 20.78
C GLY A 39 -4.47 6.32 20.06
N LYS A 40 -5.12 5.16 20.22
CA LYS A 40 -6.35 4.76 19.50
C LYS A 40 -7.47 5.81 19.51
N GLN A 41 -7.60 6.58 20.58
CA GLN A 41 -8.61 7.64 20.68
C GLN A 41 -8.45 8.75 19.63
N HIS A 42 -7.24 8.92 19.10
CA HIS A 42 -6.95 9.91 18.07
C HIS A 42 -7.18 9.41 16.65
N TYR A 43 -7.52 8.13 16.46
CA TYR A 43 -7.70 7.52 15.15
C TYR A 43 -9.19 7.25 14.88
N PRO A 44 -9.69 7.56 13.67
CA PRO A 44 -11.05 7.18 13.27
C PRO A 44 -11.26 5.66 13.24
N SER A 45 -10.24 4.89 12.83
CA SER A 45 -10.33 3.43 12.72
C SER A 45 -9.96 2.73 14.02
N SER A 46 -10.65 1.62 14.29
CA SER A 46 -10.40 0.76 15.44
C SER A 46 -9.06 0.00 15.36
N PHE A 47 -8.49 -0.09 14.15
CA PHE A 47 -7.21 -0.73 13.86
C PHE A 47 -6.01 0.24 13.96
N GLY A 48 -6.25 1.51 14.31
CA GLY A 48 -5.20 2.53 14.43
C GLY A 48 -5.06 3.35 13.16
N GLY A 49 -3.83 3.55 12.69
CA GLY A 49 -3.54 4.30 11.47
C GLY A 49 -2.14 4.93 11.51
N LEU A 50 -1.87 5.76 10.52
CA LEU A 50 -0.66 6.57 10.38
C LEU A 50 -0.83 7.91 11.07
N TRP A 51 0.25 8.64 11.31
CA TRP A 51 0.14 9.97 11.91
C TRP A 51 -0.71 10.94 11.07
N THR A 52 -0.82 10.68 9.77
CA THR A 52 -1.70 11.39 8.83
C THR A 52 -3.18 11.14 9.09
N ASP A 53 -3.56 10.08 9.79
CA ASP A 53 -4.96 9.72 10.01
C ASP A 53 -5.49 10.28 11.34
N ARG A 54 -4.63 10.93 12.12
CA ARG A 54 -4.96 11.41 13.46
C ARG A 54 -5.83 12.67 13.41
N ASP A 55 -6.68 12.82 14.42
CA ASP A 55 -7.46 14.04 14.68
C ASP A 55 -6.59 15.30 14.87
N ASP A 56 -5.37 15.14 15.41
CA ASP A 56 -4.38 16.19 15.63
C ASP A 56 -3.43 16.42 14.43
N PHE A 57 -3.78 15.90 13.25
CA PHE A 57 -2.98 15.96 12.02
C PHE A 57 -2.43 17.36 11.72
N TYR A 58 -3.30 18.38 11.66
CA TYR A 58 -2.87 19.73 11.28
C TYR A 58 -1.86 20.34 12.27
N ASN A 59 -1.98 20.02 13.56
CA ASN A 59 -1.02 20.45 14.58
C ASN A 59 0.35 19.77 14.35
N LYS A 60 0.34 18.47 14.04
CA LYS A 60 1.56 17.72 13.71
C LYS A 60 2.21 18.23 12.42
N LEU A 61 1.42 18.45 11.38
CA LEU A 61 1.88 18.93 10.08
C LEU A 61 2.57 20.28 10.22
N ARG A 62 1.92 21.27 10.86
CA ARG A 62 2.51 22.60 11.13
C ARG A 62 3.78 22.52 11.96
N LYS A 63 3.81 21.66 12.98
CA LYS A 63 5.01 21.45 13.80
C LYS A 63 6.18 20.88 12.99
N ARG A 64 5.91 19.98 12.04
CA ARG A 64 6.93 19.42 11.15
C ARG A 64 7.43 20.45 10.13
N GLN A 65 6.52 21.23 9.56
CA GLN A 65 6.87 22.35 8.67
C GLN A 65 7.75 23.39 9.38
N PHE A 66 7.38 23.80 10.60
CA PHE A 66 8.16 24.73 11.41
C PHE A 66 9.58 24.22 11.71
N LYS A 67 9.75 22.90 11.83
CA LYS A 67 11.05 22.25 12.03
C LYS A 67 11.86 22.06 10.74
N GLY A 68 11.35 22.49 9.59
CA GLY A 68 11.99 22.28 8.29
C GLY A 68 11.94 20.84 7.78
N ALA A 69 11.15 19.96 8.41
CA ALA A 69 11.04 18.55 8.00
C ALA A 69 10.10 18.35 6.80
N ILE A 70 9.30 19.37 6.44
CA ILE A 70 8.32 19.33 5.35
C ILE A 70 8.40 20.67 4.61
N ASN A 71 8.63 20.63 3.30
CA ASN A 71 8.59 21.81 2.44
C ASN A 71 7.14 22.14 2.02
N GLU A 72 6.94 23.30 1.39
CA GLU A 72 5.61 23.77 0.99
C GLU A 72 4.90 22.80 0.02
N GLY A 73 5.58 22.30 -1.01
CA GLY A 73 4.98 21.34 -1.94
C GLY A 73 4.53 20.02 -1.29
N ARG A 74 5.28 19.53 -0.29
CA ARG A 74 4.90 18.35 0.50
C ARG A 74 3.76 18.65 1.47
N PHE A 75 3.60 19.89 1.92
CA PHE A 75 2.53 20.28 2.83
C PHE A 75 1.15 20.08 2.18
N ASP A 76 0.95 20.63 0.98
CA ASP A 76 -0.30 20.51 0.25
C ASP A 76 -0.61 19.05 -0.12
N GLN A 77 0.41 18.31 -0.54
CA GLN A 77 0.30 16.88 -0.82
C GLN A 77 -0.17 16.07 0.41
N LEU A 78 0.35 16.38 1.60
CA LEU A 78 -0.08 15.74 2.84
C LEU A 78 -1.47 16.17 3.26
N GLN A 79 -1.89 17.39 2.94
CA GLN A 79 -3.28 17.83 3.17
C GLN A 79 -4.25 17.02 2.30
N SER A 80 -4.00 16.89 1.00
CA SER A 80 -4.81 16.04 0.11
C SER A 80 -4.83 14.59 0.56
N TRP A 81 -3.67 14.02 0.92
CA TRP A 81 -3.60 12.68 1.47
C TRP A 81 -4.49 12.52 2.72
N HIS A 82 -4.43 13.48 3.65
CA HIS A 82 -5.24 13.47 4.85
C HIS A 82 -6.74 13.57 4.52
N THR A 83 -7.17 14.55 3.72
CA THR A 83 -8.59 14.85 3.48
C THR A 83 -9.23 13.87 2.51
N ASP A 84 -8.54 13.55 1.43
CA ASP A 84 -9.11 12.85 0.27
C ASP A 84 -8.78 11.36 0.30
N GLY A 85 -7.76 10.95 1.05
CA GLY A 85 -7.29 9.57 1.14
C GLY A 85 -6.34 9.16 0.00
N PHE A 86 -6.02 10.10 -0.89
CA PHE A 86 -5.06 9.92 -1.97
C PHE A 86 -4.34 11.24 -2.27
N VAL A 87 -3.25 11.16 -3.02
CA VAL A 87 -2.54 12.32 -3.55
C VAL A 87 -2.06 12.04 -4.96
N VAL A 88 -2.07 13.07 -5.82
CA VAL A 88 -1.53 12.97 -7.18
C VAL A 88 -0.18 13.69 -7.24
N LEU A 89 0.88 12.92 -7.50
CA LEU A 89 2.22 13.46 -7.72
C LEU A 89 2.42 13.70 -9.22
N LYS A 90 2.02 14.89 -9.72
CA LYS A 90 2.12 15.23 -11.14
C LYS A 90 3.58 15.28 -11.60
N GLY A 91 3.88 14.65 -12.74
CA GLY A 91 5.24 14.61 -13.30
C GLY A 91 6.26 13.97 -12.35
N ALA A 92 5.83 12.99 -11.54
CA ALA A 92 6.70 12.38 -10.54
C ALA A 92 7.82 11.52 -11.13
N ILE A 93 7.62 10.99 -12.33
CA ILE A 93 8.55 10.13 -13.06
C ILE A 93 8.87 10.81 -14.38
N GLU A 94 10.14 10.82 -14.78
CA GLU A 94 10.58 11.40 -16.04
C GLU A 94 10.04 10.58 -17.24
N PRO A 95 9.51 11.22 -18.30
CA PRO A 95 8.99 10.52 -19.49
C PRO A 95 10.00 9.54 -20.09
N GLU A 96 11.28 9.90 -20.11
CA GLU A 96 12.34 9.06 -20.67
C GLU A 96 12.51 7.74 -19.88
N LEU A 97 12.28 7.77 -18.56
CA LEU A 97 12.31 6.57 -17.73
C LEU A 97 11.07 5.69 -17.96
N ILE A 98 9.91 6.31 -18.21
CA ILE A 98 8.69 5.60 -18.60
C ILE A 98 8.90 4.90 -19.95
N ASP A 99 9.44 5.60 -20.96
CA ASP A 99 9.72 5.03 -22.28
C ASP A 99 10.73 3.88 -22.21
N THR A 100 11.76 4.03 -21.37
CA THR A 100 12.75 2.97 -21.11
C THR A 100 12.07 1.75 -20.51
N TYR A 101 11.19 1.94 -19.51
CA TYR A 101 10.46 0.85 -18.89
C TYR A 101 9.53 0.15 -19.88
N SER A 102 8.74 0.89 -20.65
CA SER A 102 7.85 0.33 -21.67
C SER A 102 8.62 -0.50 -22.71
N THR A 103 9.79 -0.01 -23.13
CA THR A 103 10.68 -0.72 -24.08
C THR A 103 11.24 -2.00 -23.47
N GLU A 104 11.74 -1.96 -22.23
CA GLU A 104 12.24 -3.15 -21.53
C GLU A 104 11.14 -4.20 -21.35
N LEU A 105 9.94 -3.78 -20.94
CA LEU A 105 8.81 -4.68 -20.75
C LEU A 105 8.39 -5.34 -22.08
N ALA A 106 8.33 -4.59 -23.17
CA ALA A 106 8.05 -5.13 -24.49
C ALA A 106 9.11 -6.16 -24.93
N ALA A 107 10.39 -5.88 -24.67
CA ALA A 107 11.48 -6.81 -24.95
C ALA A 107 11.38 -8.09 -24.12
N LEU A 108 11.00 -8.00 -22.84
CA LEU A 108 10.76 -9.17 -21.97
C LEU A 108 9.58 -10.02 -22.46
N LYS A 109 8.51 -9.39 -22.95
CA LYS A 109 7.35 -10.09 -23.55
C LYS A 109 7.69 -10.79 -24.87
N ALA A 110 8.65 -10.25 -25.63
CA ALA A 110 9.08 -10.81 -26.92
C ALA A 110 10.04 -12.02 -26.78
N GLN A 111 10.58 -12.28 -25.59
CA GLN A 111 11.43 -13.46 -25.35
C GLN A 111 10.63 -14.77 -25.43
N ASN A 112 11.29 -15.85 -25.84
CA ASN A 112 10.71 -17.19 -25.91
C ASN A 112 11.64 -18.25 -25.28
N PRO A 113 11.34 -18.75 -24.05
CA PRO A 113 10.21 -18.34 -23.21
C PRO A 113 10.41 -16.94 -22.59
N SER A 114 9.32 -16.22 -22.36
CA SER A 114 9.36 -14.97 -21.58
C SER A 114 9.60 -15.29 -20.10
N PRO A 115 10.42 -14.51 -19.37
CA PRO A 115 10.63 -14.71 -17.94
C PRO A 115 9.45 -14.20 -17.10
N LEU A 116 8.49 -13.49 -17.70
CA LEU A 116 7.40 -12.84 -17.01
C LEU A 116 6.34 -13.84 -16.53
N ALA A 117 5.63 -13.46 -15.47
CA ALA A 117 4.47 -14.17 -14.98
C ALA A 117 3.24 -13.25 -15.02
N VAL A 118 2.07 -13.85 -15.22
CA VAL A 118 0.80 -13.16 -15.32
C VAL A 118 -0.26 -13.78 -14.43
N THR A 119 -1.24 -12.96 -14.06
CA THR A 119 -2.49 -13.37 -13.42
C THR A 119 -3.63 -12.58 -14.04
N SER A 120 -4.86 -13.08 -13.89
CA SER A 120 -6.08 -12.36 -14.25
C SER A 120 -7.23 -12.80 -13.35
N LEU A 121 -8.40 -12.17 -13.49
CA LEU A 121 -9.60 -12.61 -12.78
C LEU A 121 -9.98 -14.06 -13.15
N SER A 122 -9.78 -14.45 -14.40
CA SER A 122 -10.01 -15.80 -14.91
C SER A 122 -8.86 -16.78 -14.65
N LEU A 123 -7.68 -16.27 -14.28
CA LEU A 123 -6.45 -17.02 -13.97
C LEU A 123 -5.89 -16.54 -12.62
N PRO A 124 -6.52 -16.92 -11.49
CA PRO A 124 -6.11 -16.43 -10.17
C PRO A 124 -4.74 -16.96 -9.73
N GLU A 125 -4.28 -18.06 -10.34
CA GLU A 125 -2.94 -18.57 -10.11
C GLU A 125 -1.90 -17.81 -10.95
N LEU A 126 -0.71 -17.65 -10.39
CA LEU A 126 0.43 -17.08 -11.10
C LEU A 126 0.92 -18.07 -12.16
N VAL A 127 0.82 -17.69 -13.43
CA VAL A 127 1.22 -18.55 -14.56
C VAL A 127 2.24 -17.84 -15.45
N PRO A 128 3.13 -18.57 -16.16
CA PRO A 128 4.05 -17.96 -17.12
C PRO A 128 3.35 -17.11 -18.18
N TYR A 129 3.96 -16.00 -18.58
CA TYR A 129 3.49 -15.17 -19.69
C TYR A 129 3.59 -15.94 -21.02
N THR A 130 2.53 -15.87 -21.81
CA THR A 130 2.52 -16.26 -23.24
C THR A 130 1.55 -15.34 -23.99
N PRO A 131 1.84 -14.93 -25.23
CA PRO A 131 0.93 -14.11 -26.02
C PRO A 131 -0.49 -14.70 -26.11
N GLU A 132 -0.60 -16.03 -26.24
CA GLU A 132 -1.88 -16.74 -26.34
C GLU A 132 -2.73 -16.58 -25.07
N ARG A 133 -2.10 -16.68 -23.88
CA ARG A 133 -2.80 -16.47 -22.59
C ARG A 133 -3.29 -15.05 -22.44
N VAL A 134 -2.48 -14.07 -22.84
CA VAL A 134 -2.90 -12.66 -22.78
C VAL A 134 -4.10 -12.43 -23.69
N ALA A 135 -4.06 -12.96 -24.92
CA ALA A 135 -5.15 -12.80 -25.88
C ALA A 135 -6.46 -13.51 -25.47
N GLN A 136 -6.39 -14.57 -24.66
CA GLN A 136 -7.55 -15.37 -24.26
C GLN A 136 -8.20 -14.93 -22.94
N ASN A 137 -7.58 -14.00 -22.20
CA ASN A 137 -8.04 -13.61 -20.87
C ASN A 137 -8.23 -12.11 -20.78
N LEU A 138 -9.24 -11.69 -20.03
CA LEU A 138 -9.50 -10.28 -19.74
C LEU A 138 -8.72 -9.83 -18.52
N SER A 139 -8.37 -8.55 -18.43
CA SER A 139 -7.70 -7.95 -17.27
C SER A 139 -6.41 -8.69 -16.86
N VAL A 140 -5.59 -9.06 -17.85
CA VAL A 140 -4.32 -9.74 -17.62
C VAL A 140 -3.30 -8.74 -17.10
N ARG A 141 -2.60 -9.13 -16.04
CA ARG A 141 -1.65 -8.30 -15.30
C ARG A 141 -0.32 -9.01 -15.29
N THR A 142 0.75 -8.31 -15.62
CA THR A 142 2.10 -8.82 -15.39
C THR A 142 2.47 -8.60 -13.93
N VAL A 143 2.92 -9.65 -13.26
CA VAL A 143 3.21 -9.64 -11.82
C VAL A 143 4.71 -9.52 -11.60
N ASP A 144 5.10 -8.60 -10.72
CA ASP A 144 6.47 -8.43 -10.22
C ASP A 144 7.55 -8.41 -11.33
N ASP A 145 7.26 -7.72 -12.43
CA ASP A 145 8.16 -7.57 -13.57
C ASP A 145 9.50 -6.89 -13.19
N TYR A 146 9.54 -6.20 -12.05
CA TYR A 146 10.74 -5.62 -11.45
C TYR A 146 11.83 -6.64 -11.12
N PHE A 147 11.55 -7.95 -11.10
CA PHE A 147 12.63 -8.96 -11.02
C PHE A 147 13.49 -8.98 -12.29
N HIS A 148 12.92 -8.57 -13.43
CA HIS A 148 13.54 -8.70 -14.75
C HIS A 148 13.85 -7.35 -15.42
N SER A 149 13.20 -6.26 -15.02
CA SER A 149 13.44 -4.92 -15.56
C SER A 149 14.12 -3.99 -14.53
N GLU A 150 15.22 -3.35 -14.94
CA GLU A 150 15.88 -2.33 -14.13
C GLU A 150 15.09 -1.02 -14.13
N ALA A 151 14.54 -0.65 -15.29
CA ALA A 151 13.69 0.52 -15.40
C ALA A 151 12.43 0.40 -14.51
N SER A 152 11.80 -0.78 -14.45
CA SER A 152 10.69 -1.05 -13.53
C SER A 152 11.08 -0.81 -12.06
N ARG A 153 12.25 -1.30 -11.62
CA ARG A 153 12.77 -1.01 -10.26
C ARG A 153 12.99 0.49 -10.06
N ARG A 154 13.57 1.19 -11.03
CA ARG A 154 13.81 2.65 -10.94
C ARG A 154 12.51 3.45 -10.85
N VAL A 155 11.46 3.02 -11.55
CA VAL A 155 10.11 3.61 -11.48
C VAL A 155 9.47 3.34 -10.13
N LEU A 156 9.44 2.07 -9.68
CA LEU A 156 8.78 1.67 -8.43
C LEU A 156 9.46 2.25 -7.18
N PHE A 157 10.79 2.38 -7.21
CA PHE A 157 11.59 2.99 -6.13
C PHE A 157 11.95 4.45 -6.40
N HIS A 158 11.22 5.13 -7.30
CA HIS A 158 11.55 6.51 -7.63
C HIS A 158 11.51 7.40 -6.39
N ARG A 159 12.50 8.29 -6.27
CA ARG A 159 12.69 9.11 -5.06
C ARG A 159 11.44 9.90 -4.67
N SER A 160 10.68 10.39 -5.66
CA SER A 160 9.48 11.19 -5.40
C SER A 160 8.41 10.41 -4.63
N ILE A 161 8.28 9.11 -4.94
CA ILE A 161 7.36 8.17 -4.31
C ILE A 161 7.91 7.76 -2.94
N VAL A 162 9.15 7.29 -2.90
CA VAL A 162 9.76 6.75 -1.67
C VAL A 162 9.84 7.82 -0.58
N GLU A 163 10.28 9.03 -0.89
CA GLU A 163 10.34 10.13 0.08
C GLU A 163 8.95 10.49 0.62
N PHE A 164 7.93 10.52 -0.26
CA PHE A 164 6.57 10.81 0.19
C PHE A 164 6.05 9.72 1.14
N LEU A 165 6.21 8.45 0.76
CA LEU A 165 5.79 7.32 1.60
C LEU A 165 6.59 7.24 2.90
N GLN A 166 7.88 7.58 2.91
CA GLN A 166 8.68 7.66 4.13
C GLN A 166 8.11 8.70 5.12
N ILE A 167 7.63 9.84 4.64
CA ILE A 167 6.99 10.86 5.48
C ILE A 167 5.67 10.34 6.05
N VAL A 168 4.85 9.69 5.21
CA VAL A 168 3.53 9.17 5.56
C VAL A 168 3.63 8.00 6.55
N PHE A 169 4.52 7.04 6.29
CA PHE A 169 4.72 5.85 7.12
C PHE A 169 5.60 6.10 8.35
N GLU A 170 6.39 7.17 8.38
CA GLU A 170 7.46 7.39 9.37
C GLU A 170 8.45 6.21 9.45
N ALA A 171 8.61 5.50 8.33
CA ALA A 171 9.41 4.29 8.20
C ALA A 171 9.89 4.13 6.75
N GLN A 172 10.82 3.19 6.52
CA GLN A 172 11.19 2.78 5.17
C GLN A 172 10.04 1.99 4.54
N PRO A 173 9.45 2.42 3.42
CA PRO A 173 8.41 1.66 2.74
C PRO A 173 9.00 0.37 2.15
N VAL A 174 8.19 -0.69 2.14
CA VAL A 174 8.55 -1.98 1.53
C VAL A 174 7.60 -2.24 0.37
N LEU A 175 8.16 -2.46 -0.81
CA LEU A 175 7.40 -2.96 -1.96
C LEU A 175 7.04 -4.43 -1.68
N THR A 176 5.76 -4.74 -1.67
CA THR A 176 5.25 -6.09 -1.39
C THR A 176 4.76 -6.81 -2.64
N GLN A 177 4.18 -6.08 -3.59
CA GLN A 177 3.65 -6.60 -4.85
C GLN A 177 3.64 -5.48 -5.89
N SER A 178 3.95 -5.78 -7.15
CA SER A 178 3.66 -4.91 -8.29
C SER A 178 2.80 -5.63 -9.34
N LEU A 179 1.94 -4.84 -10.00
CA LEU A 179 1.12 -5.29 -11.11
C LEU A 179 1.24 -4.27 -12.23
N ASN A 180 1.65 -4.72 -13.41
CA ASN A 180 1.61 -3.92 -14.64
C ASN A 180 0.37 -4.29 -15.45
N PHE A 181 -0.33 -3.26 -15.92
CA PHE A 181 -1.59 -3.34 -16.64
C PHE A 181 -1.43 -2.71 -18.03
N GLU A 182 -1.78 -3.43 -19.09
CA GLU A 182 -1.92 -2.83 -20.43
C GLU A 182 -3.28 -2.15 -20.60
N MET A 183 -4.29 -2.64 -19.88
CA MET A 183 -5.67 -2.14 -19.90
C MET A 183 -6.16 -1.98 -18.47
N GLY A 184 -7.15 -1.13 -18.24
CA GLY A 184 -7.79 -0.96 -16.93
C GLY A 184 -8.22 -2.29 -16.31
N SER A 185 -8.22 -2.38 -14.98
CA SER A 185 -8.43 -3.65 -14.28
C SER A 185 -9.86 -4.21 -14.41
N GLU A 186 -10.82 -3.40 -14.87
CA GLU A 186 -12.27 -3.67 -14.90
C GLU A 186 -12.86 -4.05 -13.52
N GLN A 187 -12.12 -3.83 -12.44
CA GLN A 187 -12.62 -4.10 -11.09
C GLN A 187 -13.58 -2.99 -10.66
N GLU A 188 -14.71 -3.39 -10.07
CA GLU A 188 -15.61 -2.46 -9.41
C GLU A 188 -14.91 -1.72 -8.26
N VAL A 189 -15.45 -0.57 -7.89
CA VAL A 189 -14.95 0.24 -6.78
C VAL A 189 -14.87 -0.61 -5.51
N HIS A 190 -13.72 -0.59 -4.85
CA HIS A 190 -13.48 -1.36 -3.65
C HIS A 190 -12.44 -0.71 -2.73
N GLN A 191 -12.26 -1.29 -1.55
CA GLN A 191 -11.15 -1.01 -0.65
C GLN A 191 -10.12 -2.14 -0.75
N ASP A 192 -8.85 -1.79 -1.01
CA ASP A 192 -7.77 -2.78 -1.19
C ASP A 192 -7.61 -3.70 0.03
N THR A 193 -7.93 -3.23 1.23
CA THR A 193 -7.87 -4.02 2.47
C THR A 193 -8.77 -5.26 2.45
N ALA A 194 -9.75 -5.33 1.55
CA ALA A 194 -10.58 -6.53 1.33
C ALA A 194 -9.87 -7.63 0.51
N PHE A 195 -8.85 -7.27 -0.29
CA PHE A 195 -8.17 -8.20 -1.20
C PHE A 195 -6.71 -8.40 -0.84
N VAL A 196 -6.06 -7.38 -0.27
CA VAL A 196 -4.65 -7.39 0.10
C VAL A 196 -4.53 -7.65 1.60
N THR A 197 -4.19 -8.89 1.94
CA THR A 197 -4.06 -9.30 3.34
C THR A 197 -2.75 -8.79 3.93
N MET A 198 -2.84 -7.83 4.86
CA MET A 198 -1.71 -7.28 5.60
C MET A 198 -1.91 -7.47 7.11
N THR A 199 -0.81 -7.68 7.85
CA THR A 199 -0.87 -7.74 9.33
C THR A 199 -1.25 -6.40 9.96
N SER A 200 -1.00 -5.29 9.25
CA SER A 200 -1.38 -3.94 9.65
C SER A 200 -2.05 -3.23 8.45
N PRO A 201 -3.35 -3.48 8.20
CA PRO A 201 -4.03 -3.04 6.97
C PRO A 201 -4.07 -1.52 6.77
N LEU A 202 -3.98 -0.73 7.86
CA LEU A 202 -3.91 0.73 7.78
C LEU A 202 -2.50 1.29 7.59
N LYS A 203 -1.50 0.42 7.48
CA LYS A 203 -0.11 0.80 7.15
C LYS A 203 0.26 0.27 5.76
N PHE A 204 -0.68 0.42 4.83
CA PHE A 204 -0.60 0.01 3.43
C PHE A 204 -1.00 1.18 2.54
N ALA A 205 -0.36 1.32 1.38
CA ALA A 205 -0.71 2.29 0.37
C ALA A 205 -0.53 1.68 -1.01
N GLY A 206 -1.57 1.79 -1.85
CA GLY A 206 -1.44 1.55 -3.28
C GLY A 206 -0.75 2.72 -3.97
N VAL A 207 0.19 2.42 -4.87
CA VAL A 207 0.81 3.42 -5.74
C VAL A 207 0.47 3.06 -7.17
N TRP A 208 -0.23 3.95 -7.85
CA TRP A 208 -0.55 3.81 -9.26
C TRP A 208 0.27 4.81 -10.08
N ILE A 209 0.94 4.30 -11.11
CA ILE A 209 1.85 5.07 -11.95
C ILE A 209 1.32 5.01 -13.38
N ALA A 210 0.94 6.16 -13.92
CA ALA A 210 0.58 6.28 -15.33
C ALA A 210 1.84 6.06 -16.17
N LEU A 211 1.81 5.06 -17.06
CA LEU A 211 2.85 4.84 -18.07
C LEU A 211 2.48 5.45 -19.43
N GLU A 212 1.25 5.94 -19.56
CA GLU A 212 0.73 6.67 -20.71
C GLU A 212 -0.14 7.84 -20.22
N ASP A 213 -0.45 8.75 -21.12
CA ASP A 213 -1.35 9.86 -20.82
C ASP A 213 -2.76 9.36 -20.49
N VAL A 214 -3.29 9.77 -19.34
CA VAL A 214 -4.64 9.40 -18.89
C VAL A 214 -5.65 10.39 -19.44
N GLN A 215 -6.67 9.87 -20.14
CA GLN A 215 -7.77 10.67 -20.69
C GLN A 215 -9.12 10.14 -20.17
N PRO A 216 -10.17 10.98 -20.13
CA PRO A 216 -11.50 10.50 -19.75
C PRO A 216 -11.94 9.31 -20.61
N GLY A 217 -12.27 8.19 -19.96
CA GLY A 217 -12.67 6.96 -20.63
C GLY A 217 -11.52 6.03 -21.03
N SER A 218 -10.28 6.31 -20.64
CA SER A 218 -9.13 5.42 -20.88
C SER A 218 -9.02 4.28 -19.86
N GLY A 219 -10.02 4.12 -18.97
CA GLY A 219 -9.94 3.20 -17.84
C GLY A 219 -9.19 3.79 -16.66
N GLU A 220 -9.33 5.10 -16.46
CA GLU A 220 -8.71 5.87 -15.40
C GLU A 220 -9.13 5.38 -14.00
N LEU A 221 -8.24 5.57 -13.01
CA LEU A 221 -8.58 5.30 -11.63
C LEU A 221 -9.64 6.26 -11.11
N VAL A 222 -10.61 5.69 -10.38
CA VAL A 222 -11.67 6.44 -9.72
C VAL A 222 -11.50 6.30 -8.20
N TYR A 223 -11.50 7.44 -7.51
CA TYR A 223 -11.44 7.52 -6.06
C TYR A 223 -12.66 8.26 -5.52
N PHE A 224 -13.10 7.88 -4.32
CA PHE A 224 -14.09 8.64 -3.55
C PHE A 224 -13.36 9.43 -2.46
N PRO A 225 -13.20 10.77 -2.59
CA PRO A 225 -12.47 11.56 -1.60
C PRO A 225 -13.03 11.36 -0.19
N GLY A 226 -12.14 11.02 0.76
CA GLY A 226 -12.47 10.79 2.17
C GLY A 226 -12.98 9.39 2.50
N SER A 227 -13.13 8.50 1.52
CA SER A 227 -13.64 7.13 1.73
C SER A 227 -12.73 6.24 2.58
N HIS A 228 -11.45 6.57 2.72
CA HIS A 228 -10.51 5.91 3.64
C HIS A 228 -10.90 6.03 5.12
N ARG A 229 -11.83 6.95 5.45
CA ARG A 229 -12.34 7.16 6.82
C ARG A 229 -13.71 6.53 7.05
N TRP A 230 -14.27 5.84 6.06
CA TRP A 230 -15.52 5.11 6.26
C TRP A 230 -15.34 4.00 7.29
N PRO A 231 -16.42 3.55 7.95
CA PRO A 231 -16.33 2.48 8.94
C PRO A 231 -15.64 1.24 8.38
N ASP A 232 -14.76 0.64 9.18
CA ASP A 232 -14.05 -0.58 8.81
C ASP A 232 -15.07 -1.69 8.47
N TYR A 233 -14.92 -2.33 7.30
CA TYR A 233 -15.71 -3.51 6.95
C TYR A 233 -14.98 -4.78 7.42
N LEU A 234 -15.56 -5.49 8.39
CA LEU A 234 -15.00 -6.73 8.94
C LEU A 234 -15.64 -7.93 8.24
N PHE A 235 -14.81 -8.73 7.57
CA PHE A 235 -15.20 -9.98 6.91
C PHE A 235 -14.72 -11.21 7.69
#